data_AF-A0A6G3YVH6-F1
#
_entry.id   AF-A0A6G3YVH6-F1
#
_cell.length_a   1.000
_cell.length_b   1.000
_cell.length_c   1.000
_cell.angle_alpha   90.00
_cell.angle_beta   90.00
_cell.angle_gamma   90.00
#
_symmetry.space_group_name_H-M   'P 1'
#
loop_
_entity.id
_entity.type
_entity.pdbx_description
1 polymer ?
#
loop_
_entity_poly.entity_id
_entity_poly.type
_entity_poly.pdbx_seq_one_letter_code
_entity_poly.pdbx_strand_id
1 'polypeptide(L)'
;MPEPDNQSVHTDTTGSTATSGATANTEEMSQQFQEIWEKVYGVLANLPDYVTDFFREYKRPLLTVGLVLSAFVSVKLLLAILSAVNEVPLLAPTFELIGLGYTGWFLYRFLLKDANRQELTENIKSVKDQVLGKRG
;
A
#
# COMPACT_ATOMS: atom_id res chain seq x y z
N MET A 1 30.06 -70.59 60.93
CA MET A 1 28.86 -70.32 60.10
C MET A 1 28.80 -68.80 59.91
N PRO A 2 28.72 -68.28 58.66
CA PRO A 2 29.09 -66.90 58.32
C PRO A 2 27.89 -65.94 58.23
N GLU A 3 28.13 -64.63 58.34
CA GLU A 3 27.72 -63.62 57.34
C GLU A 3 28.35 -62.22 57.63
N PRO A 4 28.81 -61.46 56.60
CA PRO A 4 29.42 -60.14 56.72
C PRO A 4 28.48 -58.99 56.26
N ASP A 5 29.06 -57.81 56.02
CA ASP A 5 28.56 -56.66 55.22
C ASP A 5 27.84 -55.53 55.98
N ASN A 6 28.03 -54.23 55.69
CA ASN A 6 28.89 -53.51 54.74
C ASN A 6 28.81 -52.01 55.10
N GLN A 7 29.95 -51.31 55.14
CA GLN A 7 30.04 -49.86 55.28
C GLN A 7 29.87 -49.19 53.90
N SER A 8 29.13 -48.09 53.81
CA SER A 8 29.49 -47.03 52.86
C SER A 8 28.91 -45.69 53.26
N VAL A 9 29.81 -44.84 53.76
CA VAL A 9 29.68 -43.39 53.80
C VAL A 9 30.07 -42.87 52.42
N HIS A 10 29.38 -41.86 51.90
CA HIS A 10 29.94 -41.00 50.87
C HIS A 10 29.59 -39.53 51.13
N THR A 11 30.63 -38.73 51.34
CA THR A 11 30.66 -37.28 51.20
C THR A 11 30.80 -36.92 49.71
N ASP A 12 30.32 -35.73 49.30
CA ASP A 12 31.18 -34.66 48.75
C ASP A 12 30.39 -33.43 48.23
N THR A 13 30.57 -32.32 48.93
CA THR A 13 31.09 -31.00 48.50
C THR A 13 31.03 -30.57 47.01
N THR A 14 30.15 -29.59 46.75
CA THR A 14 30.37 -28.25 46.15
C THR A 14 31.04 -28.05 44.77
N GLY A 15 30.25 -27.50 43.83
CA GLY A 15 30.62 -26.27 43.08
C GLY A 15 30.75 -26.36 41.55
N SER A 16 29.77 -25.83 40.81
CA SER A 16 29.98 -24.80 39.76
C SER A 16 28.67 -24.44 39.05
N THR A 17 28.35 -23.15 39.12
CA THR A 17 27.19 -22.45 38.58
C THR A 17 27.31 -22.27 37.07
N ALA A 18 26.50 -22.98 36.26
CA ALA A 18 26.23 -22.60 34.86
C ALA A 18 24.96 -23.22 34.25
N THR A 19 24.35 -24.25 34.85
CA THR A 19 23.38 -25.09 34.12
C THR A 19 21.91 -24.90 34.56
N SER A 20 21.63 -24.19 35.66
CA SER A 20 20.25 -24.05 36.19
C SER A 20 19.34 -23.05 35.44
N GLY A 21 19.84 -22.34 34.44
CA GLY A 21 19.01 -21.40 33.66
C GLY A 21 18.25 -22.03 32.49
N ALA A 22 18.75 -23.12 31.91
CA ALA A 22 18.17 -23.66 30.67
C ALA A 22 16.85 -24.43 30.91
N THR A 23 16.73 -25.13 32.03
CA THR A 23 15.56 -25.99 32.31
C THR A 23 14.37 -25.21 32.85
N ALA A 24 14.56 -24.22 33.73
CA ALA A 24 13.47 -23.33 34.19
C ALA A 24 12.90 -22.50 33.03
N ASN A 25 13.77 -21.99 32.15
CA ASN A 25 13.36 -21.21 30.98
C ASN A 25 12.59 -22.02 29.93
N THR A 26 12.84 -23.33 29.81
CA THR A 26 12.16 -24.17 28.82
C THR A 26 10.72 -24.48 29.23
N GLU A 27 10.49 -24.72 30.52
CA GLU A 27 9.16 -24.93 31.08
C GLU A 27 8.34 -23.63 31.03
N GLU A 28 8.90 -22.49 31.44
CA GLU A 28 8.25 -21.17 31.36
C GLU A 28 7.96 -20.75 29.91
N MET A 29 8.91 -20.95 28.98
CA MET A 29 8.72 -20.62 27.57
C MET A 29 7.64 -21.48 26.89
N SER A 30 7.53 -22.77 27.27
CA SER A 30 6.47 -23.64 26.75
C SER A 30 5.08 -23.23 27.24
N GLN A 31 4.98 -22.80 28.50
CA GLN A 31 3.74 -22.28 29.08
C GLN A 31 3.36 -20.92 28.48
N GLN A 32 4.33 -20.03 28.28
CA GLN A 32 4.15 -18.75 27.60
C GLN A 32 3.77 -18.94 26.13
N PHE A 33 4.36 -19.91 25.43
CA PHE A 33 4.01 -20.22 24.05
C PHE A 33 2.59 -20.78 23.93
N GLN A 34 2.15 -21.62 24.88
CA GLN A 34 0.76 -22.08 24.94
C GLN A 34 -0.21 -20.91 25.15
N GLU A 35 0.12 -19.98 26.04
CA GLU A 35 -0.69 -18.77 26.25
C GLU A 35 -0.72 -17.87 25.00
N ILE A 36 0.41 -17.72 24.30
CA ILE A 36 0.50 -16.99 23.03
C ILE A 36 -0.30 -17.69 21.95
N TRP A 37 -0.28 -19.02 21.90
CA TRP A 37 -1.01 -19.81 20.91
C TRP A 37 -2.52 -19.68 21.08
N GLU A 38 -3.01 -19.71 22.32
CA GLU A 38 -4.41 -19.44 22.65
C GLU A 38 -4.83 -18.00 22.32
N LYS A 39 -3.98 -17.01 22.66
CA LYS A 39 -4.23 -15.59 22.31
C LYS A 39 -4.24 -15.40 20.79
N VAL A 40 -3.33 -16.03 20.06
CA VAL A 40 -3.26 -15.98 18.60
C VAL A 40 -4.48 -16.64 17.99
N TYR A 41 -4.94 -17.81 18.48
CA TYR A 41 -6.19 -18.40 18.02
C TYR A 41 -7.40 -17.53 18.29
N GLY A 42 -7.46 -16.86 19.45
CA GLY A 42 -8.51 -15.89 19.74
C GLY A 42 -8.52 -14.73 18.74
N VAL A 43 -7.35 -14.18 18.39
CA VAL A 43 -7.21 -13.12 17.39
C VAL A 43 -7.46 -13.65 15.97
N LEU A 44 -7.11 -14.90 15.68
CA LEU A 44 -7.21 -15.53 14.35
C LEU A 44 -8.63 -16.01 14.04
N ALA A 45 -9.35 -16.52 15.04
CA ALA A 45 -10.75 -16.91 14.93
C ALA A 45 -11.66 -15.69 14.68
N ASN A 46 -11.29 -14.54 15.26
CA ASN A 46 -11.95 -13.25 15.05
C ASN A 46 -11.23 -12.39 13.99
N LEU A 47 -10.24 -12.94 13.28
CA LEU A 47 -9.50 -12.25 12.21
C LEU A 47 -10.41 -11.66 11.14
N PRO A 48 -11.44 -12.37 10.62
CA PRO A 48 -12.32 -11.78 9.62
C PRO A 48 -13.01 -10.54 10.15
N ASP A 49 -13.42 -10.50 11.42
CA ASP A 49 -14.08 -9.35 12.03
C ASP A 49 -13.08 -8.20 12.26
N TYR A 50 -11.90 -8.46 12.83
CA TYR A 50 -10.86 -7.44 13.03
C TYR A 50 -10.36 -6.84 11.70
N VAL A 51 -10.14 -7.68 10.69
CA VAL A 51 -9.73 -7.22 9.35
C VAL A 51 -10.84 -6.42 8.71
N THR A 52 -12.09 -6.87 8.82
CA THR A 52 -13.24 -6.17 8.26
C THR A 52 -13.46 -4.81 8.94
N ASP A 53 -13.38 -4.74 10.26
CA ASP A 53 -13.53 -3.50 11.03
C ASP A 53 -12.37 -2.54 10.82
N PHE A 54 -11.13 -3.05 10.73
CA PHE A 54 -9.98 -2.27 10.31
C PHE A 54 -10.21 -1.67 8.92
N PHE A 55 -10.55 -2.48 7.92
CA PHE A 55 -10.80 -1.93 6.60
C PHE A 55 -11.95 -0.94 6.60
N ARG A 56 -13.01 -1.14 7.40
CA ARG A 56 -14.17 -0.23 7.54
C ARG A 56 -13.82 1.10 8.19
N GLU A 57 -13.16 1.06 9.33
CA GLU A 57 -12.76 2.25 10.10
C GLU A 57 -11.70 3.06 9.34
N TYR A 58 -10.72 2.37 8.76
CA TYR A 58 -9.63 3.02 8.04
C TYR A 58 -9.95 3.32 6.58
N LYS A 59 -11.15 3.03 6.03
CA LYS A 59 -11.47 3.31 4.60
C LYS A 59 -11.14 4.74 4.19
N ARG A 60 -11.52 5.71 5.02
CA ARG A 60 -11.33 7.14 4.73
C ARG A 60 -9.84 7.51 4.67
N PRO A 61 -9.03 7.26 5.72
CA PRO A 61 -7.60 7.56 5.67
C PRO A 61 -6.84 6.67 4.67
N LEU A 62 -7.16 5.38 4.53
CA LEU A 62 -6.55 4.50 3.52
C LEU A 62 -6.77 5.03 2.11
N LEU A 63 -7.97 5.52 1.81
CA LEU A 63 -8.26 6.08 0.50
C LEU A 63 -7.51 7.39 0.27
N THR A 64 -7.40 8.26 1.27
CA THR A 64 -6.61 9.49 1.16
C THR A 64 -5.12 9.20 0.98
N VAL A 65 -4.53 8.36 1.84
CA VAL A 65 -3.12 7.96 1.74
C VAL A 65 -2.87 7.21 0.44
N GLY A 66 -3.77 6.30 0.06
CA GLY A 66 -3.75 5.59 -1.21
C GLY A 66 -3.81 6.54 -2.41
N LEU A 67 -4.64 7.58 -2.35
CA LEU A 67 -4.74 8.59 -3.40
C LEU A 67 -3.47 9.45 -3.49
N VAL A 68 -2.90 9.85 -2.35
CA VAL A 68 -1.62 10.59 -2.31
C VAL A 68 -0.48 9.74 -2.87
N LEU A 69 -0.39 8.47 -2.45
CA LEU A 69 0.62 7.53 -2.95
C LEU A 69 0.41 7.25 -4.44
N SER A 70 -0.82 7.02 -4.87
CA SER A 70 -1.18 6.82 -6.28
C SER A 70 -0.83 8.05 -7.12
N ALA A 71 -1.12 9.25 -6.64
CA ALA A 71 -0.74 10.49 -7.31
C ALA A 71 0.79 10.61 -7.42
N PHE A 72 1.52 10.29 -6.36
CA PHE A 72 2.99 10.30 -6.37
C PHE A 72 3.57 9.30 -7.38
N VAL A 73 3.07 8.07 -7.39
CA VAL A 73 3.46 7.04 -8.36
C VAL A 73 3.10 7.46 -9.78
N SER A 74 1.93 8.06 -9.98
CA SER A 74 1.48 8.56 -11.29
C SER A 74 2.41 9.65 -11.82
N VAL A 75 2.86 10.57 -10.97
CA VAL A 75 3.85 11.59 -11.34
C VAL A 75 5.16 10.92 -11.76
N LYS A 76 5.64 9.94 -10.98
CA LYS A 76 6.87 9.20 -11.33
C LYS A 76 6.75 8.46 -12.65
N LEU A 77 5.60 7.83 -12.90
CA LEU A 77 5.30 7.16 -14.16
C LEU A 77 5.28 8.15 -15.32
N LEU A 78 4.64 9.31 -15.17
CA LEU A 78 4.60 10.35 -16.20
C LEU A 78 6.01 10.87 -16.52
N LEU A 79 6.84 11.09 -15.50
CA LEU A 79 8.24 11.47 -15.68
C LEU A 79 9.04 10.38 -16.39
N ALA A 80 8.82 9.10 -16.05
CA ALA A 80 9.48 7.98 -16.71
C ALA A 80 9.08 7.87 -18.19
N ILE A 81 7.80 8.07 -18.51
CA ILE A 81 7.31 8.12 -19.89
C ILE A 81 7.96 9.29 -20.63
N LEU A 82 8.02 10.48 -20.01
CA LEU A 82 8.66 11.64 -20.63
C LEU A 82 10.15 11.42 -20.92
N SER A 83 10.87 10.80 -19.98
CA SER A 83 12.26 10.38 -20.19
C SER A 83 12.39 9.40 -21.35
N ALA A 84 11.56 8.35 -21.39
CA ALA A 84 11.57 7.36 -22.47
C ALA A 84 11.23 7.97 -23.84
N VAL A 85 10.29 8.93 -23.89
CA VAL A 85 9.96 9.67 -25.11
C VAL A 85 11.16 10.49 -25.61
N ASN A 86 11.89 11.14 -24.69
CA ASN A 86 13.08 11.93 -25.04
C ASN A 86 14.26 11.05 -25.49
N GLU A 87 14.33 9.79 -25.04
CA GLU A 87 15.35 8.83 -25.47
C GLU A 87 15.09 8.29 -26.88
N VAL A 88 13.84 8.31 -27.36
CA VAL A 88 13.49 7.88 -28.72
C VAL A 88 13.42 9.11 -29.65
N PRO A 89 14.41 9.34 -30.53
CA PRO A 89 14.54 10.58 -31.29
C PRO A 89 13.39 10.85 -32.27
N LEU A 90 12.58 9.85 -32.60
CA LEU A 90 11.43 10.00 -33.51
C LEU A 90 10.11 10.31 -32.78
N LEU A 91 9.97 10.01 -31.49
CA LEU A 91 8.69 10.20 -30.80
C LEU A 91 8.37 11.68 -30.59
N ALA A 92 9.34 12.48 -30.12
CA ALA A 92 9.15 13.92 -29.95
C ALA A 92 8.66 14.65 -31.22
N PRO A 93 9.34 14.55 -32.39
CA PRO A 93 8.87 15.20 -33.61
C PRO A 93 7.55 14.62 -34.15
N THR A 94 7.26 13.33 -33.93
CA THR A 94 5.95 12.77 -34.32
C THR A 94 4.81 13.31 -33.47
N PHE A 95 4.98 13.42 -32.14
CA PHE A 95 3.97 14.02 -31.28
C PHE A 95 3.76 15.50 -31.57
N GLU A 96 4.82 16.23 -31.92
CA GLU A 96 4.72 17.61 -32.38
C GLU A 96 3.90 17.71 -33.67
N LEU A 97 4.20 16.87 -34.67
CA LEU A 97 3.45 16.84 -35.93
C LEU A 97 1.97 16.46 -35.72
N ILE A 98 1.71 15.48 -34.85
CA ILE A 98 0.35 15.07 -34.47
C ILE A 98 -0.37 16.24 -33.79
N GLY A 99 0.27 16.90 -32.82
CA GLY A 99 -0.28 18.04 -32.09
C GLY A 99 -0.59 19.22 -33.01
N LEU A 100 0.33 19.56 -33.91
CA LEU A 100 0.12 20.60 -34.92
C LEU A 100 -0.96 20.21 -35.93
N GLY A 101 -1.03 18.94 -36.32
CA GLY A 101 -2.09 18.42 -37.19
C GLY A 101 -3.47 18.57 -36.55
N TYR A 102 -3.64 18.12 -35.31
CA TYR A 102 -4.89 18.28 -34.58
C TYR A 102 -5.24 19.73 -34.27
N THR A 103 -4.25 20.54 -33.87
CA THR A 103 -4.45 21.97 -33.60
C THR A 103 -4.85 22.71 -34.87
N GLY A 104 -4.15 22.49 -35.99
CA GLY A 104 -4.47 23.09 -37.28
C GLY A 104 -5.83 22.65 -37.81
N TRP A 105 -6.15 21.35 -37.72
CA TRP A 105 -7.47 20.83 -38.07
C TRP A 105 -8.57 21.43 -37.20
N PHE A 106 -8.36 21.55 -35.88
CA PHE A 106 -9.31 22.13 -34.94
C PHE A 106 -9.55 23.61 -35.25
N LEU A 107 -8.48 24.40 -35.42
CA LEU A 107 -8.55 25.80 -35.82
C LEU A 107 -9.33 25.95 -37.13
N TYR A 108 -9.01 25.16 -38.16
CA TYR A 108 -9.72 25.24 -39.44
C TYR A 108 -11.21 24.84 -39.30
N ARG A 109 -11.48 23.71 -38.65
CA ARG A 109 -12.81 23.10 -38.54
C ARG A 109 -13.77 23.91 -37.67
N PHE A 110 -13.26 24.51 -36.59
CA PHE A 110 -14.06 25.18 -35.56
C PHE A 110 -13.92 26.70 -35.57
N LEU A 111 -12.75 27.26 -35.85
CA LEU A 111 -12.55 28.72 -35.85
C LEU A 111 -12.79 29.33 -37.22
N LEU A 112 -12.45 28.68 -38.35
CA LEU A 112 -12.60 29.31 -39.67
C LEU A 112 -13.96 29.06 -40.30
N LYS A 113 -14.53 27.86 -40.10
CA LYS A 113 -15.80 27.47 -40.72
C LYS A 113 -16.98 28.12 -40.00
N ASP A 114 -17.64 29.09 -40.65
CA ASP A 114 -18.71 29.93 -40.07
C ASP A 114 -19.84 29.15 -39.39
N ALA A 115 -20.27 28.04 -40.00
CA ALA A 115 -21.30 27.17 -39.41
C ALA A 115 -20.90 26.63 -38.02
N ASN A 116 -19.61 26.38 -37.78
CA ASN A 116 -19.12 25.93 -36.48
C ASN A 116 -18.90 27.07 -35.48
N ARG A 117 -18.69 28.31 -35.94
CA ARG A 117 -18.50 29.46 -35.03
C ARG A 117 -19.77 29.74 -34.23
N GLN A 118 -20.92 29.69 -34.90
CA GLN A 118 -22.23 29.91 -34.26
C GLN A 118 -22.57 28.78 -33.28
N GLU A 119 -22.43 27.53 -33.73
CA GLU A 119 -22.66 26.35 -32.91
C GLU A 119 -21.72 26.29 -31.68
N LEU A 120 -20.43 26.61 -31.85
CA LEU A 120 -19.47 26.61 -30.75
C LEU A 120 -19.76 27.73 -29.73
N THR A 121 -20.15 28.92 -30.20
CA THR A 121 -20.50 30.04 -29.32
C THR A 121 -21.77 29.72 -28.51
N GLU A 122 -22.78 29.11 -29.13
CA GLU A 122 -23.98 28.66 -28.44
C GLU A 122 -23.68 27.55 -27.43
N ASN A 123 -22.85 26.56 -27.79
CA ASN A 123 -22.44 25.50 -26.89
C ASN A 123 -21.62 26.03 -25.70
N ILE A 124 -20.65 26.92 -25.92
CA ILE A 124 -19.87 27.54 -24.85
C ILE A 124 -20.79 28.35 -23.92
N LYS A 125 -21.73 29.11 -24.48
CA LYS A 125 -22.71 29.87 -23.69
C LYS A 125 -23.60 28.93 -22.88
N SER A 126 -24.09 27.85 -23.47
CA SER A 126 -24.90 26.83 -22.78
C SER A 126 -24.13 26.14 -21.66
N VAL A 127 -22.89 25.72 -21.88
CA VAL A 127 -22.04 25.11 -20.86
C VAL A 127 -21.73 26.12 -19.75
N LYS A 128 -21.43 27.37 -20.10
CA LYS A 128 -21.22 28.46 -19.12
C LYS A 128 -22.49 28.69 -18.30
N ASP A 129 -23.65 28.74 -18.92
CA ASP A 129 -24.95 28.95 -18.25
C ASP A 129 -25.32 27.76 -17.35
N GLN A 130 -24.94 26.53 -17.73
CA GLN A 130 -25.12 25.32 -16.92
C GLN A 130 -24.17 25.26 -15.71
N VAL A 131 -22.91 25.65 -15.88
CA VAL A 131 -21.89 25.58 -14.82
C VAL A 131 -21.98 26.78 -13.87
N LEU A 132 -22.26 27.99 -14.37
CA LEU A 132 -22.31 29.22 -13.58
C LEU A 132 -23.72 29.60 -13.12
N GLY A 133 -24.75 28.96 -13.68
CA GLY A 133 -26.15 29.30 -13.46
C GLY A 133 -26.57 30.61 -14.14
N LYS A 134 -27.77 30.65 -14.71
CA LYS A 134 -28.38 31.89 -15.20
C LYS A 134 -28.54 32.87 -14.04
N ARG A 135 -27.70 33.90 -13.97
CA ARG A 135 -28.05 35.13 -13.25
C ARG A 135 -29.07 35.87 -14.11
N GLY A 136 -30.35 35.75 -13.73
CA GLY A 136 -31.40 36.66 -14.17
C GLY A 136 -31.13 38.08 -13.69
#